data_AF-A0A7W0NTR0-F1
#
_entry.id   AF-A0A7W0NTR0-F1
#
_cell.length_a   1.000
_cell.length_b   1.000
_cell.length_c   1.000
_cell.angle_alpha   90.00
_cell.angle_beta   90.00
_cell.angle_gamma   90.00
#
_symmetry.space_group_name_H-M   'P 1'
#
loop_
_entity.id
_entity.type
_entity.pdbx_description
1 polymer ?
#
loop_
_entity_poly.entity_id
_entity_poly.type
_entity_poly.pdbx_seq_one_letter_code
_entity_poly.pdbx_strand_id
1 'polypeptide(L)' 'VRTVSLAEIKDAVEALPPDQLAELVSFICSRENAAWDQQIDADFGENGRLRPLLDEVREDLRAGRLDDLP' A
#
# COMPACT_ATOMS: atom_id res chain seq x y z
N VAL A 1 -15.30 26.37 -1.89
CA VAL A 1 -15.08 25.15 -2.70
C VAL A 1 -16.37 24.36 -2.66
N ARG A 2 -16.91 23.90 -3.79
CA ARG A 2 -18.07 23.00 -3.79
C ARG A 2 -17.64 21.65 -3.23
N THR A 3 -18.35 21.14 -2.24
CA THR A 3 -18.18 19.77 -1.75
C THR A 3 -18.94 18.82 -2.67
N VAL A 4 -18.31 17.73 -3.08
CA VAL A 4 -18.96 16.64 -3.83
C VAL A 4 -19.24 15.51 -2.84
N SER A 5 -20.45 14.97 -2.85
CA SER A 5 -20.84 13.85 -2.01
C SER A 5 -20.26 12.53 -2.51
N LEU A 6 -20.12 11.54 -1.62
CA LEU A 6 -19.67 10.20 -2.01
C LEU A 6 -20.62 9.54 -3.03
N ALA A 7 -21.93 9.81 -2.93
CA ALA A 7 -22.91 9.30 -3.88
C ALA A 7 -22.66 9.87 -5.28
N GLU A 8 -22.49 11.19 -5.40
CA GLU A 8 -22.15 11.82 -6.69
C GLU A 8 -20.85 11.27 -7.29
N ILE A 9 -19.84 10.95 -6.46
CA ILE A 9 -18.59 10.35 -6.93
C ILE A 9 -18.85 8.94 -7.47
N LYS A 10 -19.63 8.12 -6.76
CA LYS A 10 -19.96 6.75 -7.20
C LYS A 10 -20.72 6.75 -8.52
N ASP A 11 -21.74 7.60 -8.63
CA ASP A 11 -22.51 7.74 -9.88
C ASP A 11 -21.61 8.18 -11.04
N ALA A 12 -20.68 9.09 -10.80
CA ALA A 12 -19.71 9.51 -11.81
C ALA A 12 -18.77 8.37 -12.24
N VAL A 13 -18.33 7.54 -11.29
CA VAL A 13 -17.46 6.37 -11.56
C VAL A 13 -18.19 5.32 -12.39
N GLU A 14 -19.47 5.06 -12.11
CA GLU A 14 -20.28 4.12 -12.89
C GLU A 14 -20.45 4.55 -14.36
N ALA A 15 -20.40 5.85 -14.63
CA ALA A 15 -20.52 6.40 -15.97
C ALA A 15 -19.20 6.49 -16.75
N LEU A 16 -18.05 6.14 -16.13
CA LEU A 16 -16.75 6.29 -16.78
C LEU A 16 -16.54 5.27 -17.92
N PRO A 17 -16.00 5.73 -19.07
CA PRO A 17 -15.40 4.85 -20.05
C PRO A 17 -14.26 3.99 -19.45
N PRO A 18 -14.00 2.78 -19.98
CA PRO A 18 -13.00 1.87 -19.40
C PRO A 18 -11.58 2.46 -19.28
N ASP A 19 -11.15 3.29 -20.22
CA ASP A 19 -9.86 3.98 -20.21
C ASP A 19 -9.76 5.01 -19.08
N GLN A 20 -10.82 5.81 -18.87
CA GLN A 20 -10.86 6.78 -17.78
C GLN A 20 -11.00 6.12 -16.42
N LEU A 21 -11.73 5.01 -16.33
CA LEU A 21 -11.77 4.20 -15.12
C LEU A 21 -10.39 3.64 -14.77
N ALA A 22 -9.65 3.14 -15.76
CA ALA A 22 -8.28 2.64 -15.54
C ALA A 22 -7.33 3.75 -15.04
N GLU A 23 -7.45 4.96 -15.60
CA GLU A 23 -6.70 6.13 -15.13
C GLU A 23 -7.06 6.49 -13.68
N LEU A 24 -8.34 6.53 -13.34
CA LEU A 24 -8.81 6.80 -11.98
C LEU A 24 -8.30 5.76 -10.98
N VAL A 25 -8.33 4.48 -11.35
CA VAL A 25 -7.79 3.39 -10.53
C VAL A 25 -6.28 3.60 -10.31
N SER A 26 -5.52 3.90 -11.37
CA SER A 26 -4.09 4.17 -11.26
C SER A 26 -3.80 5.34 -10.32
N PHE A 27 -4.58 6.42 -10.42
CA PHE A 27 -4.48 7.57 -9.52
C PHE A 27 -4.75 7.19 -8.05
N ILE A 28 -5.84 6.47 -7.77
CA ILE A 28 -6.17 6.02 -6.40
C ILE A 28 -5.06 5.12 -5.85
N CYS A 29 -4.64 4.11 -6.62
CA CYS A 29 -3.57 3.20 -6.24
C CYS A 29 -2.27 3.95 -5.95
N SER A 30 -1.91 4.97 -6.74
CA SER A 30 -0.69 5.76 -6.45
C SER A 30 -0.71 6.44 -5.08
N ARG A 31 -1.89 6.88 -4.63
CA ARG A 31 -2.07 7.53 -3.32
C ARG A 31 -2.10 6.52 -2.18
N GLU A 32 -2.77 5.38 -2.39
CA GLU A 32 -2.76 4.30 -1.42
C GLU A 32 -1.36 3.72 -1.26
N ASN A 33 -0.66 3.43 -2.36
CA ASN A 33 0.72 2.95 -2.33
C ASN A 33 1.63 3.89 -1.52
N ALA A 34 1.54 5.20 -1.72
CA ALA A 34 2.34 6.15 -0.93
C ALA A 34 2.02 6.11 0.58
N ALA A 35 0.76 5.89 0.95
CA ALA A 35 0.37 5.73 2.36
C ALA A 35 0.85 4.39 2.93
N TRP A 36 0.78 3.33 2.12
CA TRP A 36 1.30 2.01 2.46
C TRP A 36 2.82 2.02 2.61
N ASP A 37 3.57 2.69 1.74
CA ASP A 37 5.02 2.87 1.84
C ASP A 37 5.39 3.54 3.17
N GLN A 38 4.71 4.64 3.50
CA GLN A 38 4.91 5.34 4.78
C GLN A 38 4.59 4.45 5.99
N GLN A 39 3.54 3.63 5.89
CA GLN A 39 3.17 2.72 6.96
C GLN A 39 4.17 1.57 7.11
N ILE A 40 4.69 1.03 6.01
CA ILE A 40 5.74 0.00 6.00
C ILE A 40 7.00 0.56 6.65
N ASP A 41 7.44 1.76 6.27
CA ASP A 41 8.60 2.42 6.87
C ASP A 41 8.42 2.63 8.38
N ALA A 42 7.23 3.07 8.81
CA ALA A 42 6.90 3.24 10.21
C ALA A 42 6.86 1.90 10.98
N ASP A 43 6.30 0.86 10.37
CA ASP A 43 6.16 -0.46 10.97
C ASP A 43 7.50 -1.16 11.16
N PHE A 44 8.46 -0.98 10.24
CA PHE A 44 9.80 -1.57 10.33
C PHE A 44 10.86 -0.64 10.93
N GLY A 45 10.50 0.60 11.26
CA GLY A 45 11.37 1.59 11.90
C GLY A 45 11.89 1.15 13.28
N GLU A 46 12.74 1.99 13.90
CA GLU A 46 13.44 1.62 15.14
C GLU A 46 12.54 1.18 16.29
N ASN A 47 11.37 1.83 16.42
CA ASN A 47 10.34 1.51 17.40
C ASN A 47 9.05 0.99 16.74
N GLY A 48 9.16 0.55 15.49
CA GLY A 48 8.04 0.08 14.70
C GLY A 48 7.54 -1.28 15.17
N ARG A 49 6.23 -1.54 15.00
CA ARG A 49 5.58 -2.76 15.50
C ARG A 49 6.14 -4.06 14.90
N LEU A 50 6.74 -3.98 13.71
CA LEU A 50 7.34 -5.11 12.98
C LEU A 50 8.87 -5.15 13.08
N ARG A 51 9.49 -4.26 13.86
CA ARG A 51 10.94 -4.32 14.12
C ARG A 51 11.40 -5.69 14.66
N PRO A 52 10.69 -6.36 15.58
CA PRO A 52 11.09 -7.69 16.04
C PRO A 52 11.16 -8.74 14.91
N LEU A 53 10.21 -8.67 13.95
CA LEU A 53 10.20 -9.56 12.78
C LEU A 53 11.42 -9.31 11.89
N LEU A 54 11.82 -8.04 11.71
CA LEU A 54 13.03 -7.71 10.95
C LEU A 54 14.31 -8.26 11.61
N ASP A 55 14.36 -8.25 12.94
CA ASP A 55 15.50 -8.79 13.67
C ASP A 55 15.52 -10.33 13.62
N GLU A 56 14.36 -10.99 13.66
CA GLU A 56 14.22 -12.44 13.42
C GLU A 56 14.74 -12.84 12.04
N VAL A 57 14.30 -12.16 10.97
CA VAL A 57 14.76 -12.42 9.60
C VAL A 57 16.27 -12.24 9.45
N ARG A 58 16.86 -11.25 10.13
CA ARG A 58 18.32 -11.06 10.13
C ARG A 58 19.05 -12.19 10.84
N GLU A 59 18.51 -12.72 11.92
CA GLU A 59 19.05 -13.88 12.62
C GLU A 59 18.95 -15.15 11.77
N ASP A 60 17.81 -15.37 11.11
CA ASP A 60 17.62 -16.50 10.19
C ASP A 60 18.60 -16.43 9.01
N LEU A 61 18.80 -15.24 8.44
CA LEU A 61 19.80 -15.02 7.40
C LEU A 61 21.22 -15.36 7.89
N ARG A 62 21.61 -14.87 9.07
CA ARG A 62 22.94 -15.15 9.66
C ARG A 62 23.13 -16.63 9.96
N ALA A 63 22.07 -17.32 10.36
CA ALA A 63 22.09 -18.73 10.70
C ALA A 63 21.90 -19.66 9.48
N GLY A 64 21.68 -19.11 8.29
CA GLY A 64 21.44 -19.91 7.08
C GLY A 64 20.13 -20.70 7.12
N ARG A 65 19.08 -20.16 7.77
CA ARG A 65 17.76 -20.77 7.90
C ARG A 65 16.74 -20.30 6.85
N LEU A 66 17.17 -19.48 5.89
CA LEU A 66 16.31 -19.04 4.79
C LEU A 66 16.33 -20.06 3.66
N ASP A 67 15.15 -20.36 3.12
CA ASP A 67 14.99 -21.17 1.92
C ASP A 67 14.94 -20.28 0.67
N ASP A 68 15.29 -20.86 -0.48
CA ASP A 68 15.08 -20.21 -1.77
C ASP A 68 13.57 -20.06 -2.05
N LEU A 69 13.20 -18.98 -2.74
CA LEU A 69 11.83 -18.82 -3.22
C LEU A 69 11.50 -19.95 -4.22
N PRO A 70 10.27 -20.49 -4.17
CA PRO A 70 9.85 -21.58 -5.06
C PRO A 70 9.84 -21.21 -6.55
#